data_AF-W9SC42-F1
#
_entry.id   AF-W9SC42-F1
#
_cell.length_a   1.000
_cell.length_b   1.000
_cell.length_c   1.000
_cell.angle_alpha   90.00
_cell.angle_beta   90.00
_cell.angle_gamma   90.00
#
_symmetry.space_group_name_H-M   'P 1'
#
loop_
_entity.id
_entity.type
_entity.pdbx_description
1 polymer ?
#
loop_
_entity_poly.entity_id
_entity_poly.type
_entity_poly.pdbx_seq_one_letter_code
_entity_poly.pdbx_strand_id
1 'polypeptide(L)'
;MGTVEEMLVISRAFHSIHSPGVLNPSDGPFAYHLQARLLLLQLPMAPKADGAKKVDSKAQALKTAKAVKSGPTFKKKAKKIRTSVTFHRPKTLKKDRNPKYPRISAPPRNKLDQYQILKYPLTTESAMKKIEDNNTLVFIVDIRADKKKIKDAVKKMYDIQAKKVNTLIRPDGTKKAYVRLTPDFDALDVANKIGII
;
A
#
# COMPACT_ATOMS: atom_id res chain seq x y z
N MET A 1 -8.05 21.80 -43.58
CA MET A 1 -7.21 20.90 -42.76
C MET A 1 -7.38 21.40 -41.32
N GLY A 2 -8.21 20.85 -40.45
CA GLY A 2 -8.48 19.46 -40.16
C GLY A 2 -7.80 19.09 -38.85
N THR A 3 -8.60 18.90 -37.79
CA THR A 3 -8.41 17.97 -36.65
C THR A 3 -7.94 18.49 -35.26
N VAL A 4 -8.75 18.12 -34.25
CA VAL A 4 -8.47 17.73 -32.83
C VAL A 4 -8.54 18.73 -31.63
N GLU A 5 -9.13 19.93 -31.70
CA GLU A 5 -9.27 20.76 -30.46
C GLU A 5 -10.69 21.14 -30.01
N GLU A 6 -11.74 20.50 -30.55
CA GLU A 6 -13.14 20.75 -30.13
C GLU A 6 -13.78 19.64 -29.26
N MET A 7 -13.00 18.71 -28.69
CA MET A 7 -13.52 17.57 -27.90
C MET A 7 -13.07 17.54 -26.43
N LEU A 8 -12.60 18.66 -25.85
CA LEU A 8 -12.13 18.67 -24.46
C LEU A 8 -12.68 19.80 -23.56
N VAL A 9 -13.89 20.32 -23.83
CA VAL A 9 -14.49 21.38 -22.98
C VAL A 9 -15.93 21.08 -22.50
N ILE A 10 -16.60 20.00 -22.94
CA ILE A 10 -17.95 19.63 -22.47
C ILE A 10 -17.92 18.58 -21.35
N SER A 11 -17.09 18.79 -20.31
CA SER A 11 -17.17 17.96 -19.10
C SER A 11 -16.80 18.69 -17.79
N ARG A 12 -17.02 20.01 -17.76
CA ARG A 12 -17.02 20.78 -16.52
C ARG A 12 -18.22 21.70 -16.48
N ALA A 13 -19.00 21.54 -15.41
CA ALA A 13 -20.10 22.37 -14.93
C ALA A 13 -21.53 21.94 -15.34
N PHE A 14 -22.15 21.10 -14.51
CA PHE A 14 -23.47 21.42 -13.97
C PHE A 14 -23.65 20.81 -12.56
N HIS A 15 -23.62 21.70 -11.56
CA HIS A 15 -24.39 21.75 -10.30
C HIS A 15 -24.56 20.46 -9.47
N SER A 16 -23.93 20.32 -8.29
CA SER A 16 -24.23 20.99 -7.01
C SER A 16 -25.42 20.39 -6.23
N ILE A 17 -25.18 20.18 -4.93
CA ILE A 17 -26.08 20.00 -3.76
C ILE A 17 -26.65 18.59 -3.46
N HIS A 18 -26.09 17.90 -2.43
CA HIS A 18 -26.70 17.55 -1.13
C HIS A 18 -25.95 16.38 -0.43
N SER A 19 -25.29 16.66 0.69
CA SER A 19 -24.94 15.68 1.76
C SER A 19 -26.23 15.28 2.49
N PRO A 20 -26.41 14.07 3.07
CA PRO A 20 -25.58 13.55 4.17
C PRO A 20 -25.48 12.01 4.29
N GLY A 21 -24.71 11.53 5.28
CA GLY A 21 -25.12 10.34 6.04
C GLY A 21 -24.38 9.03 5.72
N VAL A 22 -23.48 8.67 6.64
CA VAL A 22 -22.97 7.31 6.84
C VAL A 22 -24.13 6.40 7.26
N LEU A 23 -24.51 5.45 6.41
CA LEU A 23 -25.39 4.33 6.79
C LEU A 23 -24.53 3.18 7.31
N ASN A 24 -24.70 2.88 8.60
CA ASN A 24 -24.10 1.75 9.29
C ASN A 24 -24.71 0.42 8.80
N PRO A 25 -23.95 -0.67 8.70
CA PRO A 25 -24.47 -1.99 8.34
C PRO A 25 -25.14 -2.65 9.55
N SER A 26 -26.36 -2.20 9.91
CA SER A 26 -27.19 -2.84 10.94
C SER A 26 -28.66 -3.06 10.53
N ASP A 27 -29.07 -2.77 9.29
CA ASP A 27 -30.46 -2.96 8.86
C ASP A 27 -30.63 -4.30 8.11
N GLY A 28 -31.26 -5.26 8.80
CA GLY A 28 -31.52 -6.61 8.32
C GLY A 28 -32.64 -6.71 7.28
N PRO A 29 -32.79 -7.86 6.60
CA PRO A 29 -33.71 -8.04 5.48
C PRO A 29 -35.11 -8.43 5.97
N PHE A 30 -35.88 -7.49 6.51
CA PHE A 30 -37.24 -7.76 7.03
C PHE A 30 -38.39 -7.01 6.33
N ALA A 31 -38.15 -6.38 5.18
CA ALA A 31 -39.13 -5.48 4.54
C ALA A 31 -39.48 -5.80 3.08
N TYR A 32 -39.55 -7.08 2.68
CA TYR A 32 -40.02 -7.45 1.33
C TYR A 32 -41.09 -8.57 1.29
N HIS A 33 -41.70 -8.91 2.43
CA HIS A 33 -42.65 -10.04 2.50
C HIS A 33 -44.15 -9.64 2.39
N LEU A 34 -44.47 -8.34 2.25
CA LEU A 34 -45.87 -7.86 2.29
C LEU A 34 -46.41 -7.30 0.97
N GLN A 35 -45.58 -7.11 -0.07
CA GLN A 35 -46.04 -6.55 -1.36
C GLN A 35 -46.48 -7.60 -2.40
N ALA A 36 -46.23 -8.90 -2.17
CA ALA A 36 -46.56 -9.96 -3.14
C ALA A 36 -47.85 -10.75 -2.82
N ARG A 37 -48.55 -10.42 -1.74
CA ARG A 37 -49.75 -11.16 -1.29
C ARG A 37 -51.08 -10.48 -1.64
N LEU A 38 -51.05 -9.28 -2.23
CA LEU A 38 -52.24 -8.50 -2.61
C LEU A 38 -52.53 -8.50 -4.12
N LEU A 39 -51.98 -9.45 -4.88
CA LEU A 39 -52.14 -9.52 -6.34
C LEU A 39 -52.48 -10.94 -6.84
N LEU A 40 -53.17 -11.74 -6.01
CA LEU A 40 -53.62 -13.08 -6.36
C LEU A 40 -55.08 -13.33 -5.95
N LEU A 41 -55.95 -12.36 -6.22
CA LEU A 41 -57.39 -12.50 -5.95
C LEU A 41 -58.24 -11.83 -7.03
N GLN A 42 -58.21 -12.36 -8.25
CA GLN A 42 -59.36 -12.31 -9.15
C GLN A 42 -59.26 -13.43 -10.21
N LEU A 43 -60.11 -14.46 -10.05
CA LEU A 43 -60.55 -15.34 -11.12
C LEU A 43 -61.76 -14.70 -11.81
N PRO A 44 -61.89 -14.88 -13.14
CA PRO A 44 -63.20 -15.11 -13.72
C PRO A 44 -63.27 -16.41 -14.52
N MET A 45 -64.51 -16.87 -14.65
CA MET A 45 -64.96 -18.19 -15.06
C MET A 45 -64.75 -18.48 -16.56
N ALA A 46 -64.71 -19.78 -16.87
CA ALA A 46 -64.60 -20.36 -18.21
C ALA A 46 -65.70 -19.93 -19.19
N PRO A 47 -65.41 -20.02 -20.50
CA PRO A 47 -66.34 -20.60 -21.46
C PRO A 47 -65.83 -21.94 -22.00
N LYS A 48 -66.81 -22.69 -22.51
CA LYS A 48 -66.82 -24.10 -22.85
C LYS A 48 -65.96 -24.49 -24.06
N ALA A 49 -65.63 -25.78 -24.05
CA ALA A 49 -65.24 -26.70 -25.12
C ALA A 49 -65.24 -26.18 -26.56
N ASP A 50 -64.15 -26.47 -27.28
CA ASP A 50 -64.22 -26.96 -28.67
C ASP A 50 -62.94 -27.73 -29.08
N GLY A 51 -63.15 -28.97 -29.55
CA GLY A 51 -62.36 -29.58 -30.63
C GLY A 51 -60.94 -30.09 -30.34
N ALA A 52 -60.83 -31.28 -29.73
CA ALA A 52 -59.62 -32.09 -29.82
C ALA A 52 -59.38 -32.57 -31.27
N LYS A 53 -58.70 -31.79 -32.10
CA LYS A 53 -58.07 -32.31 -33.32
C LYS A 53 -56.86 -33.15 -32.90
N LYS A 54 -56.94 -34.47 -33.07
CA LYS A 54 -55.80 -35.39 -32.97
C LYS A 54 -54.71 -34.92 -33.94
N VAL A 55 -53.71 -34.22 -33.42
CA VAL A 55 -52.47 -33.93 -34.15
C VAL A 55 -51.80 -35.26 -34.45
N ASP A 56 -51.35 -35.49 -35.69
CA ASP A 56 -50.76 -36.76 -36.11
C ASP A 56 -49.73 -37.24 -35.08
N SER A 57 -49.99 -38.38 -34.45
CA SER A 57 -49.16 -38.93 -33.36
C SER A 57 -47.70 -39.08 -33.79
N LYS A 58 -47.46 -39.35 -35.08
CA LYS A 58 -46.14 -39.41 -35.70
C LYS A 58 -45.48 -38.03 -35.81
N ALA A 59 -46.21 -36.98 -36.17
CA ALA A 59 -45.68 -35.62 -36.23
C ALA A 59 -45.40 -35.07 -34.83
N GLN A 60 -46.25 -35.40 -33.86
CA GLN A 60 -46.04 -35.02 -32.46
C GLN A 60 -44.87 -35.81 -31.84
N ALA A 61 -44.72 -37.09 -32.16
CA ALA A 61 -43.56 -37.91 -31.78
C ALA A 61 -42.25 -37.42 -32.42
N LEU A 62 -42.28 -36.99 -33.68
CA LEU A 62 -41.11 -36.40 -34.35
C LEU A 62 -40.75 -35.03 -33.77
N LYS A 63 -41.74 -34.21 -33.39
CA LYS A 63 -41.53 -32.93 -32.72
C LYS A 63 -40.99 -33.11 -31.30
N THR A 64 -41.51 -34.06 -30.52
CA THR A 64 -40.97 -34.39 -29.20
C THR A 64 -39.58 -35.03 -29.30
N ALA A 65 -39.32 -35.92 -30.27
CA ALA A 65 -37.99 -36.49 -30.48
C ALA A 65 -36.94 -35.44 -30.86
N LYS A 66 -37.30 -34.45 -31.69
CA LYS A 66 -36.44 -33.30 -32.01
C LYS A 66 -36.23 -32.43 -30.77
N ALA A 67 -37.29 -32.11 -30.03
CA ALA A 67 -37.21 -31.33 -28.79
C ALA A 67 -36.41 -32.03 -27.68
N VAL A 68 -36.40 -33.36 -27.62
CA VAL A 68 -35.55 -34.12 -26.68
C VAL A 68 -34.09 -34.08 -27.15
N LYS A 69 -33.79 -34.33 -28.43
CA LYS A 69 -32.41 -34.36 -28.93
C LYS A 69 -31.70 -33.00 -28.93
N SER A 70 -32.43 -31.91 -29.17
CA SER A 70 -31.87 -30.54 -29.25
C SER A 70 -32.43 -29.61 -28.17
N GLY A 71 -33.10 -30.14 -27.15
CA GLY A 71 -33.73 -29.36 -26.10
C GLY A 71 -32.71 -28.59 -25.25
N PRO A 72 -33.12 -27.45 -24.66
CA PRO A 72 -32.26 -26.62 -23.81
C PRO A 72 -31.69 -27.35 -22.59
N THR A 73 -32.22 -28.54 -22.28
CA THR A 73 -31.75 -29.46 -21.24
C THR A 73 -30.37 -30.07 -21.56
N PHE A 74 -30.00 -30.18 -22.84
CA PHE A 74 -28.68 -30.67 -23.29
C PHE A 74 -27.63 -29.56 -23.43
N LYS A 75 -27.75 -28.47 -22.67
CA LYS A 75 -26.62 -27.57 -22.44
C LYS A 75 -25.54 -28.39 -21.72
N LYS A 76 -24.62 -28.98 -22.49
CA LYS A 76 -23.43 -29.65 -21.97
C LYS A 76 -22.78 -28.65 -21.03
N LYS A 77 -22.92 -28.86 -19.71
CA LYS A 77 -22.23 -28.04 -18.73
C LYS A 77 -20.75 -28.17 -19.08
N ALA A 78 -20.16 -27.09 -19.60
CA ALA A 78 -18.77 -27.07 -19.98
C ALA A 78 -17.95 -27.39 -18.73
N LYS A 79 -17.36 -28.59 -18.68
CA LYS A 79 -16.52 -29.00 -17.57
C LYS A 79 -15.22 -28.22 -17.67
N LYS A 80 -14.72 -27.68 -16.56
CA LYS A 80 -13.38 -27.09 -16.52
C LYS A 80 -12.37 -28.20 -16.77
N ILE A 81 -11.79 -28.22 -17.97
CA ILE A 81 -10.74 -29.17 -18.36
C ILE A 81 -9.51 -28.84 -17.51
N ARG A 82 -8.99 -29.84 -16.80
CA ARG A 82 -7.73 -29.77 -16.06
C ARG A 82 -6.71 -30.58 -16.86
N THR A 83 -5.64 -29.93 -17.30
CA THR A 83 -4.58 -30.56 -18.11
C THR A 83 -3.54 -31.27 -17.25
N SER A 84 -3.40 -30.90 -15.96
CA SER A 84 -2.54 -31.56 -14.99
C SER A 84 -3.29 -32.65 -14.21
N VAL A 85 -2.64 -33.78 -13.97
CA VAL A 85 -3.13 -34.84 -13.07
C VAL A 85 -3.03 -34.40 -11.59
N THR A 86 -2.07 -33.52 -11.28
CA THR A 86 -1.87 -32.96 -9.95
C THR A 86 -2.84 -31.82 -9.66
N PHE A 87 -3.47 -31.87 -8.48
CA PHE A 87 -4.30 -30.79 -7.97
C PHE A 87 -3.44 -29.70 -7.30
N HIS A 88 -3.43 -28.50 -7.88
CA HIS A 88 -2.75 -27.34 -7.30
C HIS A 88 -3.72 -26.49 -6.50
N ARG A 89 -3.30 -26.11 -5.28
CA ARG A 89 -4.06 -25.17 -4.44
C ARG A 89 -4.26 -23.86 -5.23
N PRO A 90 -5.52 -23.41 -5.43
CA PRO A 90 -5.77 -22.15 -6.11
C PRO A 90 -5.21 -21.00 -5.27
N LYS A 91 -4.64 -20.00 -5.93
CA LYS A 91 -4.20 -18.77 -5.26
C LYS A 91 -5.45 -18.06 -4.73
N THR A 92 -5.50 -17.88 -3.43
CA THR A 92 -6.57 -17.16 -2.74
C THR A 92 -6.14 -15.73 -2.44
N LEU A 93 -7.11 -14.82 -2.31
CA LEU A 93 -6.86 -13.47 -1.81
C LEU A 93 -6.25 -13.56 -0.40
N LYS A 94 -5.11 -12.90 -0.20
CA LYS A 94 -4.51 -12.68 1.12
C LYS A 94 -4.78 -11.24 1.51
N LYS A 95 -5.55 -11.03 2.57
CA LYS A 95 -5.83 -9.68 3.09
C LYS A 95 -4.62 -9.19 3.88
N ASP A 96 -4.34 -7.90 3.80
CA ASP A 96 -3.34 -7.27 4.65
C ASP A 96 -3.79 -7.26 6.11
N ARG A 97 -2.83 -7.15 7.02
CA ARG A 97 -3.09 -7.12 8.46
C ARG A 97 -3.76 -5.79 8.84
N ASN A 98 -5.04 -5.83 9.21
CA ASN A 98 -5.76 -4.71 9.81
C ASN A 98 -6.15 -5.07 11.26
N PRO A 99 -5.26 -4.87 12.25
CA PRO A 99 -5.55 -5.21 13.64
C PRO A 99 -6.59 -4.25 14.25
N LYS A 100 -7.52 -4.77 15.04
CA LYS A 100 -8.57 -3.97 15.69
C LYS A 100 -8.04 -3.00 16.76
N TYR A 101 -6.88 -3.31 17.34
CA TYR A 101 -6.23 -2.52 18.38
C TYR A 101 -4.71 -2.51 18.16
N PRO A 102 -4.01 -1.43 18.53
CA PRO A 102 -2.55 -1.39 18.45
C PRO A 102 -1.94 -2.37 19.46
N ARG A 103 -0.84 -3.02 19.09
CA ARG A 103 -0.12 -3.96 19.98
C ARG A 103 0.63 -3.27 21.11
N ILE A 104 0.96 -1.99 20.92
CA ILE A 104 1.68 -1.15 21.88
C ILE A 104 0.92 0.16 21.94
N SER A 105 0.68 0.67 23.15
CA SER A 105 -0.06 1.92 23.37
C SER A 105 0.66 3.14 22.82
N ALA A 106 1.99 3.20 22.97
CA ALA A 106 2.83 4.29 22.49
C ALA A 106 4.08 3.77 21.76
N PRO A 107 4.51 4.41 20.66
CA PRO A 107 5.75 4.04 19.99
C PRO A 107 6.98 4.33 20.86
N PRO A 108 8.03 3.49 20.82
CA PRO A 108 9.24 3.71 21.60
C PRO A 108 10.01 4.93 21.07
N ARG A 109 10.62 5.69 21.98
CA ARG A 109 11.52 6.80 21.61
C ARG A 109 12.80 6.28 20.95
N ASN A 110 13.34 7.07 20.03
CA ASN A 110 14.66 6.80 19.49
C ASN A 110 15.71 7.02 20.60
N LYS A 111 16.50 5.97 20.88
CA LYS A 111 17.57 6.01 21.90
C LYS A 111 18.90 6.53 21.37
N LEU A 112 19.06 6.59 20.05
CA LEU A 112 20.27 7.09 19.38
C LEU A 112 19.95 8.45 18.75
N ASP A 113 20.03 9.49 19.58
CA ASP A 113 19.97 10.88 19.16
C ASP A 113 21.36 11.43 18.82
N GLN A 114 21.40 12.70 18.41
CA GLN A 114 22.59 13.38 17.92
C GLN A 114 23.66 13.48 19.01
N TYR A 115 23.25 13.74 20.25
CA TYR A 115 24.12 13.83 21.42
C TYR A 115 24.71 12.47 21.81
N GLN A 116 23.94 11.39 21.70
CA GLN A 116 24.46 10.05 21.97
C GLN A 116 25.40 9.57 20.85
N ILE A 117 25.15 9.99 19.60
CA ILE A 117 25.99 9.64 18.45
C ILE A 117 27.37 10.29 18.56
N LEU A 118 27.43 11.60 18.78
CA LEU A 118 28.69 12.36 18.91
C LEU A 118 29.03 12.55 20.38
N LYS A 119 29.96 11.76 20.92
CA LYS A 119 30.28 11.79 22.35
C LYS A 119 31.20 12.94 22.70
N TYR A 120 32.37 12.99 22.05
CA TYR A 120 33.34 14.06 22.25
C TYR A 120 34.31 14.15 21.07
N PRO A 121 34.87 15.34 20.78
CA PRO A 121 35.97 15.49 19.84
C PRO A 121 37.25 14.88 20.38
N LEU A 122 38.08 14.31 19.50
CA LEU A 122 39.36 13.74 19.90
C LEU A 122 40.47 14.80 19.81
N THR A 123 41.13 15.06 20.92
CA THR A 123 42.09 16.17 21.09
C THR A 123 43.57 15.73 21.06
N THR A 124 43.85 14.55 20.50
CA THR A 124 45.24 14.04 20.40
C THR A 124 46.04 14.81 19.36
N GLU A 125 47.37 14.88 19.51
CA GLU A 125 48.28 15.53 18.54
C GLU A 125 48.02 15.12 17.09
N SER A 126 47.86 13.81 16.85
CA SER A 126 47.54 13.29 15.51
C SER A 126 46.20 13.76 14.95
N ALA A 127 45.24 14.09 15.82
CA ALA A 127 43.94 14.63 15.45
C ALA A 127 44.03 16.14 15.21
N MET A 128 44.78 16.88 16.03
CA MET A 128 45.03 18.31 15.84
C MET A 128 45.69 18.56 14.48
N LYS A 129 46.70 17.77 14.12
CA LYS A 129 47.33 17.81 12.80
C LYS A 129 46.35 17.56 11.64
N LYS A 130 45.31 16.75 11.86
CA LYS A 130 44.26 16.48 10.86
C LYS A 130 43.28 17.64 10.69
N ILE A 131 43.10 18.48 11.70
CA ILE A 131 42.29 19.70 11.61
C ILE A 131 42.99 20.68 10.66
N GLU A 132 44.29 20.90 10.87
CA GLU A 132 45.13 21.81 10.07
C GLU A 132 45.35 21.32 8.62
N ASP A 133 45.92 20.12 8.44
CA ASP A 133 46.41 19.69 7.12
C ASP A 133 45.31 19.28 6.14
N ASN A 134 44.18 18.78 6.66
CA ASN A 134 43.22 18.02 5.86
C ASN A 134 41.78 18.53 5.95
N ASN A 135 41.53 19.59 6.73
CA ASN A 135 40.19 20.10 7.03
C ASN A 135 39.28 18.95 7.51
N THR A 136 39.77 18.21 8.52
CA THR A 136 39.09 17.04 9.09
C THR A 136 38.96 17.13 10.60
N LEU A 137 37.73 17.03 11.10
CA LEU A 137 37.45 16.89 12.52
C LEU A 137 37.42 15.43 12.91
N VAL A 138 37.95 15.12 14.10
CA VAL A 138 37.99 13.76 14.62
C VAL A 138 37.10 13.66 15.84
N PHE A 139 36.13 12.75 15.80
CA PHE A 139 35.19 12.53 16.90
C PHE A 139 35.27 11.11 17.42
N ILE A 140 35.00 10.95 18.70
CA ILE A 140 34.62 9.68 19.30
C ILE A 140 33.11 9.58 19.28
N VAL A 141 32.64 8.47 18.72
CA VAL A 141 31.23 8.25 18.41
C VAL A 141 30.75 6.91 18.98
N ASP A 142 29.44 6.74 19.05
CA ASP A 142 28.86 5.47 19.46
C ASP A 142 29.15 4.33 18.46
N ILE A 143 29.36 3.11 18.98
CA ILE A 143 29.67 1.92 18.17
C ILE A 143 28.53 1.60 17.21
N ARG A 144 27.29 1.92 17.58
CA ARG A 144 26.09 1.63 16.77
C ARG A 144 25.84 2.69 15.69
N ALA A 145 26.60 3.79 15.68
CA ALA A 145 26.38 4.88 14.75
C ALA A 145 26.96 4.57 13.36
N ASP A 146 26.13 4.75 12.33
CA ASP A 146 26.51 4.61 10.92
C ASP A 146 27.09 5.93 10.37
N LYS A 147 27.85 5.85 9.28
CA LYS A 147 28.44 7.04 8.62
C LYS A 147 27.39 8.11 8.24
N LYS A 148 26.19 7.68 7.83
CA LYS A 148 25.07 8.59 7.50
C LYS A 148 24.58 9.34 8.74
N LYS A 149 24.34 8.61 9.84
CA LYS A 149 23.91 9.18 11.13
C LYS A 149 24.95 10.16 11.68
N ILE A 150 26.24 9.84 11.57
CA ILE A 150 27.33 10.74 12.00
C ILE A 150 27.33 12.03 11.17
N LYS A 151 27.19 11.92 9.84
CA LYS A 151 27.09 13.08 8.95
C LYS A 151 25.90 13.97 9.33
N ASP A 152 24.74 13.38 9.58
CA ASP A 152 23.53 14.11 9.96
C ASP A 152 23.64 14.75 11.35
N ALA A 153 24.28 14.05 12.30
CA ALA A 153 24.52 14.57 13.65
C ALA A 153 25.46 15.77 13.63
N VAL A 154 26.58 15.69 12.90
CA VAL A 154 27.53 16.82 12.76
C VAL A 154 26.84 18.02 12.11
N LYS A 155 26.03 17.77 11.08
CA LYS A 155 25.26 18.82 10.41
C LYS A 155 24.26 19.51 11.34
N LYS A 156 23.57 18.77 12.22
CA LYS A 156 22.57 19.35 13.12
C LYS A 156 23.16 20.02 14.36
N MET A 157 24.31 19.53 14.84
CA MET A 157 24.92 20.02 16.09
C MET A 157 25.74 21.27 15.88
N TYR A 158 26.44 21.36 14.75
CA TYR A 158 27.42 22.41 14.50
C TYR A 158 27.16 23.17 13.19
N ASP A 159 26.07 22.85 12.48
CA ASP A 159 25.69 23.45 11.19
C ASP A 159 26.72 23.28 10.06
N ILE A 160 27.50 22.20 10.12
CA ILE A 160 28.60 21.94 9.18
C ILE A 160 28.21 20.90 8.14
N GLN A 161 28.65 21.10 6.89
CA GLN A 161 28.51 20.09 5.85
C GLN A 161 29.77 19.22 5.72
N ALA A 162 29.63 17.92 5.96
CA ALA A 162 30.71 16.95 5.76
C ALA A 162 30.74 16.40 4.33
N LYS A 163 31.91 16.50 3.68
CA LYS A 163 32.20 15.88 2.39
C LYS A 163 32.17 14.35 2.52
N LYS A 164 33.01 13.78 3.39
CA LYS A 164 33.07 12.33 3.64
C LYS A 164 33.33 12.01 5.11
N VAL A 165 32.86 10.84 5.55
CA VAL A 165 33.08 10.32 6.90
C VAL A 165 33.75 8.95 6.81
N ASN A 166 34.90 8.83 7.46
CA ASN A 166 35.63 7.58 7.63
C ASN A 166 35.55 7.16 9.09
N THR A 167 35.38 5.87 9.37
CA THR A 167 35.19 5.36 10.74
C THR A 167 36.04 4.12 10.97
N LEU A 168 36.57 3.96 12.18
CA LEU A 168 37.23 2.77 12.67
C LEU A 168 36.80 2.47 14.10
N ILE A 169 36.88 1.21 14.51
CA ILE A 169 36.72 0.82 15.91
C ILE A 169 38.11 0.78 16.53
N ARG A 170 38.30 1.47 17.66
CA ARG A 170 39.54 1.45 18.44
C ARG A 170 39.64 0.16 19.26
N PRO A 171 40.85 -0.29 19.63
CA PRO A 171 41.01 -1.43 20.55
C PRO A 171 40.31 -1.20 21.90
N ASP A 172 40.14 0.06 22.31
CA ASP A 172 39.39 0.47 23.52
C ASP A 172 37.87 0.21 23.42
N GLY A 173 37.38 -0.36 22.31
CA GLY A 173 35.97 -0.66 22.09
C GLY A 173 35.12 0.55 21.70
N THR A 174 35.69 1.72 21.43
CA THR A 174 34.95 2.92 21.00
C THR A 174 35.17 3.20 19.52
N LYS A 175 34.20 3.84 18.85
CA LYS A 175 34.34 4.17 17.42
C LYS A 175 34.98 5.54 17.26
N LYS A 176 36.01 5.65 16.42
CA LYS A 176 36.63 6.91 15.99
C LYS A 176 36.11 7.27 14.60
N ALA A 177 35.72 8.52 14.40
CA ALA A 177 35.21 9.03 13.13
C ALA A 177 36.08 10.21 12.66
N TYR A 178 36.64 10.10 11.46
CA TYR A 178 37.27 11.19 10.73
C TYR A 178 36.22 11.81 9.81
N VAL A 179 35.88 13.07 10.06
CA VAL A 179 34.84 13.81 9.35
C VAL A 179 35.52 14.90 8.53
N ARG A 180 35.62 14.68 7.22
CA ARG A 180 36.17 15.68 6.30
C ARG A 180 35.09 16.69 5.94
N LEU A 181 35.37 17.96 6.17
CA LEU A 181 34.44 19.04 5.86
C LEU A 181 34.45 19.34 4.36
N THR A 182 33.42 20.07 3.93
CA THR A 182 33.38 20.72 2.62
C THR A 182 34.34 21.92 2.64
N PRO A 183 34.91 22.33 1.50
CA PRO A 183 35.85 23.45 1.44
C PRO A 183 35.23 24.79 1.85
N ASP A 184 33.90 24.88 1.89
CA ASP A 184 33.16 26.08 2.30
C ASP A 184 33.25 26.35 3.81
N PHE A 185 33.68 25.35 4.60
CA PHE A 185 33.85 25.47 6.05
C PHE A 185 35.29 25.15 6.43
N ASP A 186 35.90 25.99 7.25
CA ASP A 186 37.20 25.71 7.85
C ASP A 186 37.04 24.91 9.16
N ALA A 187 37.82 23.84 9.31
CA ALA A 187 37.83 23.02 10.52
C ALA A 187 38.44 23.76 11.71
N LEU A 188 39.36 24.70 11.48
CA LEU A 188 39.97 25.49 12.56
C LEU A 188 38.93 26.38 13.25
N ASP A 189 38.16 27.14 12.47
CA ASP A 189 37.11 28.01 12.98
C ASP A 189 36.02 27.23 13.74
N VAL A 190 35.67 26.06 13.22
CA VAL A 190 34.73 25.17 13.90
C VAL A 190 35.32 24.65 15.20
N ALA A 191 36.59 24.23 15.22
CA ALA A 191 37.23 23.72 16.43
C ALA A 191 37.27 24.77 17.55
N ASN A 192 37.48 26.04 17.19
CA ASN A 192 37.41 27.18 18.10
C ASN A 192 36.00 27.36 18.67
N LYS A 193 34.96 27.25 17.83
CA LYS A 193 33.56 27.29 18.29
C LYS A 193 33.20 26.15 19.23
N ILE A 194 33.80 24.97 19.03
CA ILE A 194 33.59 23.81 19.91
C ILE A 194 34.43 23.94 21.20
N GLY A 195 35.52 24.71 21.18
CA GLY A 195 36.40 24.94 22.34
C GLY A 195 37.47 23.86 22.52
N ILE A 196 38.06 23.38 21.42
CA ILE A 196 39.09 22.31 21.42
C ILE A 196 40.49 22.86 21.13
N ILE A 197 40.57 24.11 20.63
CA ILE A 197 41.78 24.87 20.32
C ILE A 197 41.78 26.14 21.17
#